data_AF-A0A955X708-F1
#
_entry.id   AF-A0A955X708-F1
#
_cell.length_a   1.000
_cell.length_b   1.000
_cell.length_c   1.000
_cell.angle_alpha   90.00
_cell.angle_beta   90.00
_cell.angle_gamma   90.00
#
_symmetry.space_group_name_H-M   'P 1'
#
loop_
_entity.id
_entity.type
_entity.pdbx_description
1 polymer ?
#
loop_
_entity_poly.entity_id
_entity_poly.type
_entity_poly.pdbx_seq_one_letter_code
_entity_poly.pdbx_strand_id
1 'polypeptide(L)'
;MTTRNRVGALALSASLMACGGGADVLDLHFPDELVEAPARSVELAVSADTDCATLLTVDHDSLESVGTILARRTLRYPVSPDAAPFEDMPRGQALAVDVSVLDEGGLQISRSCVTTTLEADAKVVVSMEMHGLALCEASPTALDLTLLIDTSTGMRDATIALEGDLLTHVEAFVANMGVTGGVRFSILTHGHTAPEELLAPTDDKQLVTSALESLQGVAAGDAVHYEGLTLAASLLRDRAVCGRRPAILWMAGGADESPPGAYEIAAVGLAGTRGEFFDDIYFYAVGISDPAVAAIQLMTDGLSVSDWRGARSGVALDAALNDAHFRLQGLVEP
;
A
#
# COMPACT_ATOMS: atom_id res chain seq x y z
N MET A 1 56.07 -33.03 21.92
CA MET A 1 55.36 -32.06 21.07
C MET A 1 54.43 -32.87 20.17
N THR A 2 53.16 -33.02 20.58
CA THR A 2 51.98 -32.31 19.99
C THR A 2 51.67 -32.83 18.58
N THR A 3 50.49 -33.35 18.20
CA THR A 3 49.17 -33.41 18.84
C THR A 3 48.26 -34.38 18.07
N ARG A 4 47.54 -35.19 18.84
CA ARG A 4 46.28 -35.95 18.62
C ARG A 4 45.45 -35.81 17.33
N ASN A 5 45.12 -37.00 16.79
CA ASN A 5 43.84 -37.40 16.21
C ASN A 5 42.59 -36.76 16.86
N ARG A 6 41.64 -36.31 16.04
CA ARG A 6 40.20 -36.45 16.30
C ARG A 6 39.43 -36.65 14.99
N VAL A 7 39.10 -37.91 14.72
CA VAL A 7 37.92 -38.29 13.93
C VAL A 7 36.73 -38.04 14.85
N GLY A 8 35.93 -37.03 14.54
CA GLY A 8 34.68 -36.71 15.23
C GLY A 8 33.51 -37.25 14.42
N ALA A 9 32.83 -38.25 14.97
CA ALA A 9 31.72 -38.96 14.36
C ALA A 9 30.52 -38.04 14.07
N LEU A 10 29.92 -38.22 12.90
CA LEU A 10 28.54 -37.84 12.62
C LEU A 10 27.62 -38.55 13.62
N ALA A 11 26.99 -37.77 14.49
CA ALA A 11 25.85 -38.26 15.25
C ALA A 11 24.62 -38.19 14.34
N LEU A 12 24.24 -39.35 13.79
CA LEU A 12 22.86 -39.60 13.38
C LEU A 12 22.01 -39.58 14.64
N SER A 13 21.22 -38.53 14.84
CA SER A 13 20.09 -38.57 15.76
C SER A 13 18.91 -39.21 15.05
N ALA A 14 18.81 -40.53 15.19
CA ALA A 14 17.57 -41.28 14.97
C ALA A 14 16.65 -41.02 16.17
N SER A 15 15.60 -40.23 15.96
CA SER A 15 14.48 -40.13 16.89
C SER A 15 13.33 -41.00 16.38
N LEU A 16 13.09 -42.10 17.09
CA LEU A 16 11.93 -42.96 16.95
C LEU A 16 10.67 -42.26 17.51
N MET A 17 9.57 -42.51 16.81
CA MET A 17 8.19 -42.06 16.99
C MET A 17 7.72 -41.81 18.44
N ALA A 18 7.22 -40.60 18.66
CA ALA A 18 6.00 -40.36 19.41
C ALA A 18 4.98 -39.74 18.44
N CYS A 19 3.81 -40.38 18.28
CA CYS A 19 2.68 -39.81 17.55
C CYS A 19 2.18 -38.57 18.30
N GLY A 20 2.57 -37.41 17.81
CA GLY A 20 2.00 -36.11 18.13
C GLY A 20 2.28 -35.25 16.92
N GLY A 21 1.33 -35.21 15.98
CA GLY A 21 1.43 -34.30 14.85
C GLY A 21 1.61 -32.90 15.40
N GLY A 22 2.78 -32.29 15.18
CA GLY A 22 2.99 -30.90 15.54
C GLY A 22 1.93 -30.06 14.84
N ALA A 23 1.48 -28.98 15.49
CA ALA A 23 0.51 -28.08 14.90
C ALA A 23 0.98 -27.62 13.51
N ASP A 24 0.03 -27.47 12.58
CA ASP A 24 0.27 -26.87 11.28
C ASP A 24 0.83 -25.45 11.49
N VAL A 25 1.83 -25.07 10.70
CA VAL A 25 2.59 -23.82 10.89
C VAL A 25 2.27 -22.86 9.77
N LEU A 26 2.10 -21.60 10.13
CA LEU A 26 2.10 -20.47 9.21
C LEU A 26 3.49 -19.84 9.22
N ASP A 27 4.14 -19.83 8.07
CA ASP A 27 5.48 -19.28 7.86
C ASP A 27 5.38 -18.09 6.90
N LEU A 28 5.72 -16.89 7.38
CA LEU A 28 5.63 -15.65 6.62
C LEU A 28 7.04 -15.15 6.33
N HIS A 29 7.35 -14.89 5.07
CA HIS A 29 8.63 -14.34 4.66
C HIS A 29 8.45 -13.10 3.79
N PHE A 30 9.32 -12.11 3.99
CA PHE A 30 9.28 -10.84 3.27
C PHE A 30 10.45 -10.79 2.27
N PRO A 31 10.19 -10.48 0.99
CA PRO A 31 11.25 -10.25 0.03
C PRO A 31 11.99 -8.92 0.29
N ASP A 32 11.34 -7.97 0.98
CA ASP A 32 11.90 -6.67 1.35
C ASP A 32 11.96 -6.48 2.88
N GLU A 33 13.17 -6.31 3.41
CA GLU A 33 13.43 -6.05 4.84
C GLU A 33 12.74 -4.77 5.33
N LEU A 34 12.49 -3.80 4.44
CA LEU A 34 11.81 -2.55 4.77
C LEU A 34 10.32 -2.76 5.03
N VAL A 35 9.69 -3.70 4.34
CA VAL A 35 8.30 -4.12 4.61
C VAL A 35 8.24 -4.96 5.88
N GLU A 36 9.26 -5.78 6.16
CA GLU A 36 9.28 -6.59 7.37
C GLU A 36 9.47 -5.77 8.66
N ALA A 37 10.35 -4.76 8.64
CA ALA A 37 10.74 -3.99 9.82
C ALA A 37 9.57 -3.48 10.70
N PRO A 38 8.47 -2.95 10.13
CA PRO A 38 7.31 -2.53 10.92
C PRO A 38 6.36 -3.65 11.37
N ALA A 39 6.49 -4.91 10.91
CA ALA A 39 5.53 -5.98 11.21
C ALA A 39 5.39 -6.29 12.71
N ARG A 40 4.14 -6.30 13.23
CA ARG A 40 3.84 -6.58 14.65
C ARG A 40 2.75 -7.63 14.85
N SER A 41 1.71 -7.63 14.04
CA SER A 41 0.59 -8.56 14.15
C SER A 41 0.17 -9.15 12.81
N VAL A 42 -0.53 -10.27 12.86
CA VAL A 42 -0.94 -11.06 11.69
C VAL A 42 -2.42 -11.39 11.85
N GLU A 43 -3.23 -11.01 10.87
CA GLU A 43 -4.63 -11.39 10.76
C GLU A 43 -4.76 -12.48 9.69
N LEU A 44 -5.33 -13.61 10.10
CA LEU A 44 -5.48 -14.81 9.29
C LEU A 44 -6.97 -15.05 9.06
N ALA A 45 -7.37 -15.23 7.80
CA ALA A 45 -8.69 -15.69 7.40
C ALA A 45 -8.59 -16.96 6.54
N VAL A 46 -9.49 -17.92 6.76
CA VAL A 46 -9.52 -19.18 6.02
C VAL A 46 -10.89 -19.38 5.38
N SER A 47 -10.94 -19.62 4.07
CA SER A 47 -12.15 -19.96 3.32
C SER A 47 -12.03 -21.33 2.65
N ALA A 48 -13.17 -22.01 2.42
CA ALA A 48 -13.23 -23.31 1.74
C ALA A 48 -13.98 -23.28 0.40
N ASP A 49 -14.77 -22.25 0.15
CA ASP A 49 -15.65 -22.15 -1.02
C ASP A 49 -15.27 -20.99 -1.95
N THR A 50 -14.26 -20.22 -1.56
CA THR A 50 -13.86 -18.99 -2.24
C THR A 50 -12.37 -19.06 -2.55
N ASP A 51 -12.00 -18.81 -3.80
CA ASP A 51 -10.60 -18.81 -4.23
C ASP A 51 -9.87 -17.52 -3.84
N CYS A 52 -8.54 -17.58 -3.82
CA CYS A 52 -7.71 -16.41 -3.51
C CYS A 52 -7.95 -15.25 -4.49
N ALA A 53 -8.21 -15.54 -5.77
CA ALA A 53 -8.49 -14.51 -6.76
C ALA A 53 -9.71 -13.67 -6.36
N THR A 54 -10.75 -14.31 -5.81
CA THR A 54 -11.95 -13.66 -5.32
C THR A 54 -11.72 -12.96 -3.98
N LEU A 55 -11.07 -13.62 -3.00
CA LEU A 55 -10.82 -13.03 -1.68
C LEU A 55 -9.98 -11.75 -1.77
N LEU A 56 -8.97 -11.74 -2.64
CA LEU A 56 -8.11 -10.58 -2.82
C LEU A 56 -8.80 -9.42 -3.55
N THR A 57 -10.02 -9.59 -4.09
CA THR A 57 -10.77 -8.48 -4.74
C THR A 57 -11.50 -7.56 -3.75
N VAL A 58 -11.53 -7.92 -2.47
CA VAL A 58 -12.12 -7.11 -1.40
C VAL A 58 -11.14 -6.97 -0.24
N ASP A 59 -11.36 -5.96 0.60
CA ASP A 59 -10.56 -5.73 1.80
C ASP A 59 -10.61 -6.94 2.75
N HIS A 60 -9.53 -7.15 3.53
CA HIS A 60 -9.42 -8.29 4.45
C HIS A 60 -10.58 -8.36 5.46
N ASP A 61 -11.06 -7.20 5.91
CA ASP A 61 -12.19 -7.10 6.83
C ASP A 61 -13.54 -7.39 6.16
N SER A 62 -13.59 -7.35 4.83
CA SER A 62 -14.81 -7.49 4.04
C SER A 62 -14.94 -8.85 3.35
N LEU A 63 -14.10 -9.83 3.69
CA LEU A 63 -14.07 -11.14 3.02
C LEU A 63 -15.42 -11.88 3.04
N GLU A 64 -16.26 -11.70 4.06
CA GLU A 64 -17.62 -12.28 4.10
C GLU A 64 -18.55 -11.80 2.99
N SER A 65 -18.24 -10.67 2.35
CA SER A 65 -19.05 -10.15 1.24
C SER A 65 -18.93 -10.99 -0.03
N VAL A 66 -17.86 -11.77 -0.16
CA VAL A 66 -17.56 -12.57 -1.36
C VAL A 66 -17.42 -14.06 -1.09
N GLY A 67 -17.45 -14.49 0.17
CA GLY A 67 -17.16 -15.89 0.53
C GLY A 67 -17.55 -16.30 1.94
N THR A 68 -17.53 -17.62 2.18
CA THR A 68 -17.72 -18.17 3.52
C THR A 68 -16.37 -18.28 4.23
N ILE A 69 -16.22 -17.55 5.35
CA ILE A 69 -15.02 -17.59 6.19
C ILE A 69 -15.20 -18.61 7.31
N LEU A 70 -14.35 -19.64 7.31
CA LEU A 70 -14.35 -20.73 8.29
C LEU A 70 -13.72 -20.32 9.62
N ALA A 71 -12.67 -19.49 9.57
CA ALA A 71 -12.02 -18.96 10.75
C ALA A 71 -11.35 -17.62 10.49
N ARG A 72 -11.30 -16.80 11.54
CA ARG A 72 -10.42 -15.64 11.67
C ARG A 72 -9.56 -15.75 12.92
N ARG A 73 -8.28 -15.42 12.83
CA ARG A 73 -7.36 -15.41 13.98
C ARG A 73 -6.41 -14.21 13.91
N THR A 74 -6.14 -13.64 15.07
CA THR A 74 -5.11 -12.59 15.22
C THR A 74 -3.91 -13.18 15.98
N LEU A 75 -2.73 -13.07 15.41
CA LEU A 75 -1.48 -13.63 15.91
C LEU A 75 -0.42 -12.52 16.02
N ARG A 76 0.64 -12.78 16.79
CA ARG A 76 1.80 -11.89 16.88
C ARG A 76 2.82 -12.25 15.79
N TYR A 77 3.47 -11.25 15.21
CA TYR A 77 4.65 -11.44 14.35
C TYR A 77 5.97 -11.41 15.18
N PRO A 78 6.93 -12.32 14.92
CA PRO A 78 6.83 -13.49 14.03
C PRO A 78 5.87 -14.54 14.61
N VAL A 79 5.19 -15.28 13.72
CA VAL A 79 4.20 -16.29 14.12
C VAL A 79 4.90 -17.44 14.85
N SER A 80 4.50 -17.68 16.11
CA SER A 80 5.05 -18.78 16.88
C SER A 80 4.63 -20.13 16.28
N PRO A 81 5.54 -21.12 16.18
CA PRO A 81 5.18 -22.49 15.78
C PRO A 81 4.12 -23.15 16.66
N ASP A 82 3.95 -22.67 17.91
CA ASP A 82 2.98 -23.17 18.87
C ASP A 82 1.61 -22.45 18.80
N ALA A 83 1.46 -21.47 17.90
CA ALA A 83 0.24 -20.67 17.80
C ALA A 83 -0.97 -21.42 17.22
N ALA A 84 -0.75 -22.60 16.64
CA ALA A 84 -1.76 -23.45 16.01
C ALA A 84 -2.75 -22.68 15.10
N PRO A 85 -2.26 -21.91 14.09
CA PRO A 85 -3.08 -21.05 13.23
C PRO A 85 -4.26 -21.77 12.57
N PHE A 86 -4.10 -23.07 12.28
CA PHE A 86 -5.08 -23.90 11.58
C PHE A 86 -5.80 -24.90 12.49
N GLU A 87 -5.82 -24.65 13.80
CA GLU A 87 -6.65 -25.44 14.72
C GLU A 87 -8.12 -25.42 14.26
N ASP A 88 -8.77 -26.59 14.32
CA ASP A 88 -10.16 -26.85 13.89
C ASP A 88 -10.47 -26.66 12.40
N MET A 89 -9.46 -26.50 11.54
CA MET A 89 -9.68 -26.38 10.10
C MET A 89 -10.00 -27.74 9.44
N PRO A 90 -10.94 -27.76 8.47
CA PRO A 90 -11.28 -28.98 7.75
C PRO A 90 -10.09 -29.47 6.93
N ARG A 91 -9.85 -30.78 6.98
CA ARG A 91 -8.72 -31.43 6.31
C ARG A 91 -9.15 -32.11 5.02
N GLY A 92 -8.19 -32.28 4.11
CA GLY A 92 -8.39 -33.00 2.84
C GLY A 92 -9.22 -32.26 1.79
N GLN A 93 -9.42 -30.95 1.98
CA GLN A 93 -10.04 -30.07 0.98
C GLN A 93 -9.17 -28.82 0.77
N ALA A 94 -9.31 -28.21 -0.40
CA ALA A 94 -8.65 -26.94 -0.70
C ALA A 94 -9.21 -25.84 0.21
N LEU A 95 -8.31 -25.06 0.80
CA LEU A 95 -8.59 -23.89 1.60
C LEU A 95 -7.83 -22.70 1.01
N ALA A 96 -8.51 -21.58 0.86
CA ALA A 96 -7.85 -20.32 0.63
C ALA A 96 -7.49 -19.71 1.99
N VAL A 97 -6.20 -19.40 2.17
CA VAL A 97 -5.63 -18.82 3.37
C VAL A 97 -5.21 -17.40 3.01
N ASP A 98 -5.97 -16.41 3.48
CA ASP A 98 -5.68 -14.98 3.33
C ASP A 98 -5.04 -14.46 4.61
N VAL A 99 -3.92 -13.76 4.47
CA VAL A 99 -3.16 -13.20 5.58
C VAL A 99 -2.90 -11.72 5.34
N SER A 100 -3.26 -10.89 6.32
CA SER A 100 -2.87 -9.49 6.44
C SER A 100 -1.86 -9.33 7.57
N VAL A 101 -0.80 -8.55 7.35
CA VAL A 101 0.20 -8.22 8.37
C VAL A 101 0.08 -6.74 8.69
N LEU A 102 0.01 -6.44 9.99
CA LEU A 102 -0.18 -5.08 10.49
C LEU A 102 1.03 -4.60 11.32
N ASP A 103 1.24 -3.29 11.33
CA ASP A 103 2.23 -2.62 12.17
C ASP A 103 1.74 -2.41 13.63
N GLU A 104 2.42 -1.55 14.40
CA GLU A 104 2.03 -1.22 15.78
C GLU A 104 0.75 -0.38 15.87
N GLY A 105 0.44 0.40 14.82
CA GLY A 105 -0.76 1.24 14.71
C GLY A 105 -1.98 0.50 14.16
N GLY A 106 -1.80 -0.73 13.66
CA GLY A 106 -2.85 -1.51 13.03
C GLY A 106 -2.98 -1.27 11.52
N LEU A 107 -2.02 -0.59 10.90
CA LEU A 107 -1.96 -0.37 9.45
C LEU A 107 -1.55 -1.65 8.73
N GLN A 108 -2.29 -2.03 7.68
CA GLN A 108 -1.88 -3.11 6.79
C GLN A 108 -0.61 -2.72 6.02
N ILE A 109 0.47 -3.43 6.30
CA ILE A 109 1.76 -3.25 5.62
C ILE A 109 2.03 -4.34 4.60
N SER A 110 1.31 -5.46 4.67
CA SER A 110 1.44 -6.54 3.70
C SER A 110 0.21 -7.44 3.67
N ARG A 111 -0.07 -8.03 2.50
CA ARG A 111 -1.16 -8.99 2.33
C ARG A 111 -0.80 -10.07 1.30
N SER A 112 -1.22 -11.30 1.55
CA SER A 112 -1.02 -12.43 0.65
C SER A 112 -2.13 -13.47 0.80
N CYS A 113 -2.41 -14.24 -0.25
CA CYS A 113 -3.32 -15.37 -0.18
C CYS A 113 -2.73 -16.59 -0.89
N VAL A 114 -2.84 -17.76 -0.25
CA VAL A 114 -2.44 -19.04 -0.84
C VAL A 114 -3.56 -20.05 -0.75
N THR A 115 -3.75 -20.82 -1.82
CA THR A 115 -4.59 -22.02 -1.77
C THR A 115 -3.76 -23.20 -1.31
N THR A 116 -4.18 -23.85 -0.23
CA THR A 116 -3.48 -24.99 0.36
C THR A 116 -4.47 -26.11 0.71
N THR A 117 -3.96 -27.30 0.99
CA THR A 117 -4.76 -28.41 1.53
C THR A 117 -4.11 -28.88 2.83
N LEU A 118 -4.88 -28.87 3.91
CA LEU A 118 -4.41 -29.39 5.19
C LEU A 118 -4.56 -30.91 5.19
N GLU A 119 -3.43 -31.62 5.17
CA GLU A 119 -3.39 -33.08 5.10
C GLU A 119 -3.78 -33.72 6.43
N ALA A 120 -4.52 -34.83 6.39
CA ALA A 120 -5.09 -35.47 7.59
C ALA A 120 -4.01 -35.98 8.58
N ASP A 121 -2.91 -36.51 8.06
CA ASP A 121 -1.90 -37.24 8.83
C ASP A 121 -0.51 -36.58 8.79
N ALA A 122 -0.40 -35.35 8.28
CA ALA A 122 0.85 -34.64 8.15
C ALA A 122 0.75 -33.23 8.71
N LYS A 123 1.83 -32.81 9.37
CA LYS A 123 2.06 -31.39 9.66
C LYS A 123 2.25 -30.67 8.33
N VAL A 124 1.42 -29.67 8.08
CA VAL A 124 1.53 -28.78 6.93
C VAL A 124 2.22 -27.49 7.36
N VAL A 125 3.16 -27.03 6.54
CA VAL A 125 3.72 -25.69 6.64
C VAL A 125 3.12 -24.89 5.49
N VAL A 126 2.29 -23.92 5.84
CA VAL A 126 1.75 -22.94 4.90
C VAL A 126 2.76 -21.80 4.86
N SER A 127 3.61 -21.79 3.85
CA SER A 127 4.61 -20.73 3.65
C SER A 127 4.07 -19.70 2.66
N MET A 128 4.14 -18.43 3.03
CA MET A 128 3.58 -17.31 2.27
C MET A 128 4.62 -16.22 2.12
N GLU A 129 4.84 -15.81 0.87
CA GLU A 129 5.58 -14.60 0.55
C GLU A 129 4.66 -13.38 0.77
N MET A 130 5.16 -12.42 1.54
CA MET A 130 4.42 -11.25 1.99
C MET A 130 4.84 -10.02 1.19
N HIS A 131 3.89 -9.43 0.44
CA HIS A 131 4.12 -8.27 -0.42
C HIS A 131 3.47 -7.00 0.15
N GLY A 132 4.03 -5.83 -0.14
CA GLY A 132 3.50 -4.54 0.35
C GLY A 132 2.08 -4.23 -0.14
N LEU A 133 1.69 -4.82 -1.27
CA LEU A 133 0.33 -4.81 -1.83
C LEU A 133 -0.13 -6.25 -2.08
N ALA A 134 -1.44 -6.46 -2.26
CA ALA A 134 -1.97 -7.77 -2.66
C ALA A 134 -1.38 -8.22 -4.00
N LEU A 135 -0.70 -9.37 -4.02
CA LEU A 135 -0.15 -9.95 -5.24
C LEU A 135 -1.24 -10.70 -6.02
N CYS A 136 -1.40 -10.37 -7.30
CA CYS A 136 -2.46 -10.88 -8.16
C CYS A 136 -1.88 -11.47 -9.44
N GLU A 137 -2.44 -12.59 -9.91
CA GLU A 137 -2.05 -13.17 -11.20
C GLU A 137 -2.48 -12.29 -12.38
N ALA A 138 -3.60 -11.59 -12.25
CA ALA A 138 -4.12 -10.70 -13.28
C ALA A 138 -3.58 -9.28 -13.11
N SER A 139 -3.18 -8.68 -14.23
CA SER A 139 -2.80 -7.27 -14.29
C SER A 139 -3.97 -6.37 -13.85
N PRO A 140 -3.69 -5.21 -13.22
CA PRO A 140 -4.72 -4.28 -12.83
C PRO A 140 -5.41 -3.67 -14.06
N THR A 141 -6.73 -3.52 -13.99
CA THR A 141 -7.55 -2.89 -15.05
C THR A 141 -8.23 -1.60 -14.58
N ALA A 142 -8.25 -1.38 -13.26
CA ALA A 142 -8.85 -0.22 -12.61
C ALA A 142 -7.79 0.55 -11.81
N LEU A 143 -8.06 1.83 -11.55
CA LEU A 143 -7.21 2.68 -10.71
C LEU A 143 -7.92 3.03 -9.40
N ASP A 144 -7.10 3.13 -8.36
CA ASP A 144 -7.47 3.77 -7.10
C ASP A 144 -6.51 4.94 -6.88
N LEU A 145 -7.01 6.15 -7.17
CA LEU A 145 -6.20 7.36 -7.27
C LEU A 145 -6.50 8.31 -6.12
N THR A 146 -5.51 8.51 -5.24
CA THR A 146 -5.56 9.54 -4.22
C THR A 146 -5.04 10.86 -4.80
N LEU A 147 -5.87 11.89 -4.73
CA LEU A 147 -5.47 13.28 -4.95
C LEU A 147 -4.94 13.83 -3.62
N LEU A 148 -3.62 13.96 -3.47
CA LEU A 148 -3.00 14.57 -2.30
C LEU A 148 -2.77 16.06 -2.57
N ILE A 149 -3.60 16.90 -1.97
CA ILE A 149 -3.64 18.34 -2.25
C ILE A 149 -3.03 19.11 -1.09
N ASP A 150 -1.92 19.79 -1.36
CA ASP A 150 -1.38 20.77 -0.44
C ASP A 150 -2.29 22.01 -0.37
N THR A 151 -2.74 22.30 0.85
CA THR A 151 -3.58 23.44 1.20
C THR A 151 -2.85 24.40 2.13
N SER A 152 -1.51 24.36 2.14
CA SER A 152 -0.66 25.23 2.93
C SER A 152 -0.72 26.70 2.48
N THR A 153 -0.17 27.58 3.32
CA THR A 153 0.12 28.96 2.94
C THR A 153 1.01 29.05 1.70
N GLY A 154 1.92 28.08 1.49
CA GLY A 154 2.75 28.02 0.29
C GLY A 154 1.94 27.83 -0.99
N MET A 155 0.82 27.10 -0.93
CA MET A 155 -0.10 26.98 -2.06
C MET A 155 -0.88 28.27 -2.33
N ARG A 156 -1.23 29.03 -1.30
CA ARG A 156 -1.88 30.35 -1.45
C ARG A 156 -0.96 31.34 -2.15
N ASP A 157 0.32 31.32 -1.80
CA ASP A 157 1.32 32.28 -2.27
C ASP A 157 1.98 31.82 -3.60
N ALA A 158 1.61 30.65 -4.11
CA ALA A 158 2.10 30.11 -5.36
C ALA A 158 1.55 30.85 -6.60
N THR A 159 2.30 30.80 -7.71
CA THR A 159 1.88 31.43 -8.98
C THR A 159 0.57 30.88 -9.52
N ILE A 160 0.29 29.61 -9.23
CA ILE A 160 -1.00 28.99 -9.48
C ILE A 160 -1.63 28.82 -8.10
N ALA A 161 -2.55 29.71 -7.76
CA ALA A 161 -3.22 29.64 -6.47
C ALA A 161 -4.08 28.37 -6.40
N LEU A 162 -4.23 27.82 -5.20
CA LEU A 162 -5.23 26.78 -4.91
C LEU A 162 -6.61 27.23 -5.42
N GLU A 163 -6.93 28.49 -5.14
CA GLU A 163 -8.19 29.11 -5.50
C GLU A 163 -8.27 29.36 -7.01
N GLY A 164 -9.30 28.81 -7.63
CA GLY A 164 -9.57 29.01 -9.06
C GLY A 164 -8.73 28.10 -9.94
N ASP A 165 -7.49 28.49 -10.22
CA ASP A 165 -6.70 27.89 -11.30
C ASP A 165 -6.39 26.41 -11.03
N LEU A 166 -5.77 26.07 -9.89
CA LEU A 166 -5.42 24.67 -9.59
C LEU A 166 -6.65 23.75 -9.59
N LEU A 167 -7.68 24.09 -8.81
CA LEU A 167 -8.88 23.26 -8.68
C LEU A 167 -9.59 23.06 -10.04
N THR A 168 -9.65 24.10 -10.88
CA THR A 168 -10.24 23.98 -12.24
C THR A 168 -9.47 22.97 -13.10
N HIS A 169 -8.14 23.00 -13.06
CA HIS A 169 -7.31 22.05 -13.80
C HIS A 169 -7.45 20.63 -13.24
N VAL A 170 -7.56 20.46 -11.92
CA VAL A 170 -7.78 19.16 -11.27
C VAL A 170 -9.15 18.58 -11.57
N GLU A 171 -10.21 19.40 -11.55
CA GLU A 171 -11.56 18.99 -11.95
C GLU A 171 -11.58 18.51 -13.40
N ALA A 172 -10.90 19.22 -14.31
CA ALA A 172 -10.75 18.81 -15.70
C ALA A 172 -9.97 17.49 -15.82
N PHE A 173 -8.93 17.30 -15.03
CA PHE A 173 -8.20 16.04 -14.93
C PHE A 173 -9.13 14.89 -14.47
N VAL A 174 -9.87 15.05 -13.37
CA VAL A 174 -10.83 14.05 -12.85
C VAL A 174 -11.91 13.71 -13.89
N ALA A 175 -12.45 14.73 -14.56
CA ALA A 175 -13.48 14.55 -15.58
C ALA A 175 -12.99 13.69 -16.75
N ASN A 176 -11.75 13.92 -17.20
CA ASN A 176 -11.16 13.25 -18.36
C ASN A 176 -10.46 11.93 -18.01
N MET A 177 -10.07 11.73 -16.75
CA MET A 177 -9.40 10.52 -16.33
C MET A 177 -10.37 9.33 -16.38
N GLY A 178 -9.93 8.29 -17.07
CA GLY A 178 -10.69 7.08 -17.32
C GLY A 178 -9.77 5.96 -17.75
N VAL A 179 -10.07 4.77 -17.25
CA VAL A 179 -9.46 3.49 -17.63
C VAL A 179 -10.57 2.46 -17.73
N THR A 180 -10.33 1.34 -18.40
CA THR A 180 -11.36 0.35 -18.73
C THR A 180 -12.08 -0.20 -17.50
N GLY A 181 -11.36 -0.49 -16.42
CA GLY A 181 -11.92 -0.94 -15.14
C GLY A 181 -12.44 0.19 -14.23
N GLY A 182 -12.38 1.44 -14.68
CA GLY A 182 -12.81 2.61 -13.93
C GLY A 182 -11.75 3.16 -12.95
N VAL A 183 -12.04 4.34 -12.41
CA VAL A 183 -11.17 5.06 -11.47
C VAL A 183 -11.99 5.37 -10.23
N ARG A 184 -11.47 5.00 -9.06
CA ARG A 184 -11.93 5.56 -7.79
C ARG A 184 -11.01 6.69 -7.39
N PHE A 185 -11.59 7.79 -6.94
CA PHE A 185 -10.86 8.94 -6.43
C PHE A 185 -11.10 9.06 -4.94
N SER A 186 -10.03 9.35 -4.20
CA SER A 186 -10.11 9.94 -2.86
C SER A 186 -9.39 11.28 -2.85
N ILE A 187 -9.75 12.15 -1.93
CA ILE A 187 -9.06 13.43 -1.73
C ILE A 187 -8.51 13.46 -0.33
N LEU A 188 -7.20 13.65 -0.24
CA LEU A 188 -6.49 13.92 1.00
C LEU A 188 -5.94 15.33 0.94
N THR A 189 -6.03 16.03 2.06
CA THR A 189 -5.49 17.37 2.19
C THR A 189 -4.56 17.47 3.39
N HIS A 190 -3.58 18.36 3.28
CA HIS A 190 -2.73 18.74 4.39
C HIS A 190 -2.41 20.23 4.32
N GLY A 191 -2.08 20.85 5.45
CA GLY A 191 -1.64 22.24 5.53
C GLY A 191 -2.58 23.10 6.34
N HIS A 192 -3.78 23.36 5.81
CA HIS A 192 -4.79 24.14 6.55
C HIS A 192 -5.29 23.40 7.80
N THR A 193 -5.33 22.08 7.70
CA THR A 193 -5.57 21.12 8.77
C THR A 193 -4.41 20.12 8.83
N ALA A 194 -4.38 19.34 9.92
CA ALA A 194 -3.58 18.12 9.95
C ALA A 194 -3.99 17.22 8.77
N PRO A 195 -3.08 16.36 8.26
CA PRO A 195 -3.42 15.45 7.17
C PRO A 195 -4.72 14.69 7.43
N GLU A 196 -5.66 14.78 6.48
CA GLU A 196 -6.96 14.14 6.60
C GLU A 196 -7.51 13.71 5.22
N GLU A 197 -8.32 12.66 5.24
CA GLU A 197 -9.12 12.25 4.08
C GLU A 197 -10.41 13.07 4.04
N LEU A 198 -10.42 14.09 3.18
CA LEU A 198 -11.59 14.92 2.93
C LEU A 198 -12.70 14.13 2.24
N LEU A 199 -12.32 13.22 1.33
CA LEU A 199 -13.25 12.40 0.56
C LEU A 199 -12.73 10.96 0.48
N ALA A 200 -13.51 10.05 1.05
CA ALA A 200 -13.31 8.61 0.91
C ALA A 200 -13.45 8.14 -0.55
N PRO A 201 -12.86 7.00 -0.94
CA PRO A 201 -12.85 6.51 -2.31
C PRO A 201 -14.24 6.43 -2.94
N THR A 202 -14.40 7.06 -4.10
CA THR A 202 -15.64 7.03 -4.86
C THR A 202 -15.38 7.06 -6.36
N ASP A 203 -16.25 6.42 -7.14
CA ASP A 203 -16.32 6.57 -8.60
C ASP A 203 -17.29 7.68 -9.02
N ASP A 204 -18.02 8.27 -8.08
CA ASP A 204 -18.91 9.40 -8.31
C ASP A 204 -18.10 10.70 -8.47
N LYS A 205 -17.84 11.05 -9.74
CA LYS A 205 -17.13 12.28 -10.10
C LYS A 205 -17.81 13.56 -9.58
N GLN A 206 -19.13 13.56 -9.36
CA GLN A 206 -19.83 14.73 -8.80
C GLN A 206 -19.49 14.93 -7.33
N LEU A 207 -19.34 13.84 -6.56
CA LEU A 207 -18.84 13.91 -5.18
C LEU A 207 -17.39 14.41 -5.14
N VAL A 208 -16.55 13.97 -6.08
CA VAL A 208 -15.17 14.46 -6.21
C VAL A 208 -15.14 15.96 -6.49
N THR A 209 -15.91 16.44 -7.47
CA THR A 209 -16.04 17.88 -7.76
C THR A 209 -16.54 18.66 -6.55
N SER A 210 -17.58 18.16 -5.87
CA SER A 210 -18.14 18.83 -4.68
C SER A 210 -17.11 18.94 -3.54
N ALA A 211 -16.27 17.92 -3.37
CA ALA A 211 -15.19 17.94 -2.38
C ALA A 211 -14.06 18.90 -2.79
N LEU A 212 -13.68 18.97 -4.06
CA LEU A 212 -12.71 19.95 -4.57
C LEU A 212 -13.20 21.39 -4.38
N GLU A 213 -14.48 21.65 -4.65
CA GLU A 213 -15.10 22.96 -4.41
C GLU A 213 -15.03 23.39 -2.94
N SER A 214 -15.09 22.44 -2.00
CA SER A 214 -14.97 22.73 -0.56
C SER A 214 -13.58 23.23 -0.14
N LEU A 215 -12.56 23.05 -0.99
CA LEU A 215 -11.20 23.56 -0.76
C LEU A 215 -11.01 25.02 -1.17
N GLN A 216 -12.04 25.68 -1.70
CA GLN A 216 -11.96 27.10 -2.02
C GLN A 216 -11.79 27.94 -0.75
N GLY A 217 -10.74 28.76 -0.70
CA GLY A 217 -10.51 29.68 0.42
C GLY A 217 -9.91 29.05 1.67
N VAL A 218 -9.50 27.78 1.63
CA VAL A 218 -9.01 27.07 2.83
C VAL A 218 -7.50 27.19 3.03
N ALA A 219 -6.75 27.71 2.06
CA ALA A 219 -5.29 27.67 2.08
C ALA A 219 -4.67 28.40 3.29
N ALA A 220 -4.07 27.65 4.21
CA ALA A 220 -3.53 28.12 5.48
C ALA A 220 -2.50 27.13 6.07
N GLY A 221 -1.80 27.53 7.13
CA GLY A 221 -0.86 26.64 7.83
C GLY A 221 0.41 26.31 7.05
N ASP A 222 1.16 25.35 7.56
CA ASP A 222 2.48 24.92 7.06
C ASP A 222 2.34 23.65 6.23
N ALA A 223 3.18 23.47 5.20
CA ALA A 223 3.14 22.23 4.43
C ALA A 223 3.80 21.08 5.22
N VAL A 224 3.08 19.97 5.32
CA VAL A 224 3.51 18.73 5.98
C VAL A 224 3.41 17.57 4.99
N HIS A 225 4.17 17.67 3.90
CA HIS A 225 4.10 16.74 2.77
C HIS A 225 4.40 15.30 3.18
N TYR A 226 5.39 15.11 4.07
CA TYR A 226 5.73 13.79 4.58
C TYR A 226 4.54 13.10 5.26
N GLU A 227 3.88 13.78 6.19
CA GLU A 227 2.74 13.22 6.91
C GLU A 227 1.55 12.97 5.97
N GLY A 228 1.30 13.90 5.03
CA GLY A 228 0.26 13.74 4.01
C GLY A 228 0.49 12.54 3.09
N LEU A 229 1.72 12.35 2.61
CA LEU A 229 2.09 11.19 1.80
C LEU A 229 1.99 9.90 2.61
N THR A 230 2.38 9.93 3.89
CA THR A 230 2.35 8.74 4.76
C THR A 230 0.92 8.30 5.01
N LEU A 231 0.01 9.24 5.30
CA LEU A 231 -1.41 8.95 5.43
C LEU A 231 -2.01 8.44 4.10
N ALA A 232 -1.68 9.08 2.98
CA ALA A 232 -2.16 8.66 1.66
C ALA A 232 -1.74 7.23 1.31
N ALA A 233 -0.46 6.90 1.54
CA ALA A 233 0.07 5.57 1.29
C ALA A 233 -0.56 4.54 2.24
N SER A 234 -0.76 4.91 3.52
CA SER A 234 -1.40 4.06 4.52
C SER A 234 -2.82 3.68 4.09
N LEU A 235 -3.66 4.67 3.78
CA LEU A 235 -5.05 4.43 3.36
C LEU A 235 -5.13 3.61 2.07
N LEU A 236 -4.21 3.82 1.12
CA LEU A 236 -4.15 3.04 -0.12
C LEU A 236 -3.76 1.57 0.13
N ARG A 237 -2.86 1.30 1.08
CA ARG A 237 -2.48 -0.07 1.46
C ARG A 237 -3.61 -0.79 2.19
N ASP A 238 -4.30 -0.10 3.09
CA ASP A 238 -5.43 -0.66 3.83
C ASP A 238 -6.56 -1.13 2.90
N ARG A 239 -6.81 -0.39 1.81
CA ARG A 239 -7.84 -0.70 0.81
C ARG A 239 -7.32 -1.42 -0.44
N ALA A 240 -6.08 -1.91 -0.40
CA ALA A 240 -5.45 -2.53 -1.56
C ALA A 240 -6.11 -3.88 -1.89
N VAL A 241 -6.60 -3.99 -3.13
CA VAL A 241 -7.29 -5.18 -3.65
C VAL A 241 -6.86 -5.48 -5.08
N CYS A 242 -6.99 -6.73 -5.49
CA CYS A 242 -6.71 -7.19 -6.84
C CYS A 242 -7.56 -6.47 -7.89
N GLY A 243 -6.93 -6.27 -9.06
CA GLY A 243 -7.54 -5.59 -10.19
C GLY A 243 -7.51 -4.07 -10.11
N ARG A 244 -7.13 -3.48 -8.96
CA ARG A 244 -6.99 -2.04 -8.75
C ARG A 244 -5.55 -1.66 -8.48
N ARG A 245 -5.03 -0.73 -9.27
CA ARG A 245 -3.69 -0.17 -9.06
C ARG A 245 -3.78 1.08 -8.16
N PRO A 246 -3.13 1.07 -6.98
CA PRO A 246 -3.06 2.24 -6.12
C PRO A 246 -2.05 3.26 -6.68
N ALA A 247 -2.44 4.54 -6.69
CA ALA A 247 -1.58 5.63 -7.11
C ALA A 247 -1.88 6.92 -6.36
N ILE A 248 -0.86 7.79 -6.26
CA ILE A 248 -0.97 9.12 -5.67
C ILE A 248 -0.62 10.16 -6.73
N LEU A 249 -1.52 11.13 -6.92
CA LEU A 249 -1.23 12.40 -7.59
C LEU A 249 -1.04 13.46 -6.51
N TRP A 250 0.21 13.85 -6.28
CA TRP A 250 0.59 14.80 -5.25
C TRP A 250 0.78 16.20 -5.84
N MET A 251 0.04 17.17 -5.34
CA MET A 251 0.15 18.58 -5.74
C MET A 251 0.70 19.39 -4.58
N ALA A 252 1.89 19.98 -4.77
CA ALA A 252 2.65 20.65 -3.72
C ALA A 252 2.86 22.13 -4.05
N GLY A 253 2.62 23.01 -3.10
CA GLY A 253 2.79 24.46 -3.21
C GLY A 253 3.74 25.05 -2.17
N GLY A 254 3.87 24.45 -0.99
CA GLY A 254 4.79 24.87 0.08
C GLY A 254 6.12 24.12 0.11
N ALA A 255 7.02 24.57 0.98
CA ALA A 255 8.15 23.75 1.42
C ALA A 255 7.71 22.91 2.63
N ASP A 256 8.14 21.65 2.65
CA ASP A 256 8.06 20.84 3.86
C ASP A 256 9.21 21.24 4.80
N GLU A 257 8.86 21.68 6.02
CA GLU A 257 9.84 22.02 7.06
C GLU A 257 10.25 20.82 7.92
N SER A 258 9.77 19.61 7.58
CA SER A 258 10.17 18.38 8.26
C SER A 258 11.70 18.23 8.23
N PRO A 259 12.33 17.75 9.33
CA PRO A 259 13.78 17.66 9.42
C PRO A 259 14.33 16.69 8.35
N PRO A 260 15.53 16.93 7.79
CA PRO A 260 16.09 16.11 6.70
C PRO A 260 16.10 14.60 6.95
N GLY A 261 16.30 14.16 8.20
CA GLY A 261 16.29 12.75 8.59
C GLY A 261 14.90 12.10 8.60
N ALA A 262 13.82 12.87 8.55
CA ALA A 262 12.47 12.35 8.36
C ALA A 262 12.28 11.82 6.93
N TYR A 263 12.98 12.38 5.93
CA TYR A 263 12.81 12.00 4.53
C TYR A 263 13.51 10.69 4.14
N GLU A 264 14.62 10.33 4.78
CA GLU A 264 15.26 9.01 4.59
C GLU A 264 14.38 7.87 5.13
N ILE A 265 13.61 8.14 6.20
CA ILE A 265 12.61 7.22 6.77
C ILE A 265 11.32 7.26 5.93
N ALA A 266 10.98 8.42 5.37
CA ALA A 266 9.84 8.59 4.48
C ALA A 266 9.96 7.79 3.20
N ALA A 267 11.09 7.88 2.50
CA ALA A 267 11.32 7.11 1.27
C ALA A 267 11.19 5.60 1.53
N VAL A 268 11.60 5.15 2.71
CA VAL A 268 11.55 3.76 3.17
C VAL A 268 10.13 3.30 3.58
N GLY A 269 9.29 4.19 4.13
CA GLY A 269 7.90 3.88 4.52
C GLY A 269 6.85 4.15 3.44
N LEU A 270 7.13 5.10 2.54
CA LEU A 270 6.28 5.46 1.40
C LEU A 270 6.46 4.48 0.25
N ALA A 271 7.71 4.12 -0.06
CA ALA A 271 8.04 3.02 -0.93
C ALA A 271 8.56 1.87 -0.08
N GLY A 272 7.72 0.86 0.13
CA GLY A 272 8.16 -0.42 0.65
C GLY A 272 9.01 -1.21 -0.34
N THR A 273 9.61 -0.58 -1.36
CA THR A 273 10.32 -1.31 -2.41
C THR A 273 11.54 -0.56 -2.97
N ARG A 274 12.68 -1.25 -2.93
CA ARG A 274 13.74 -1.15 -3.98
C ARG A 274 13.44 -2.08 -5.18
N GLY A 275 12.23 -2.65 -5.22
CA GLY A 275 11.75 -3.67 -6.16
C GLY A 275 11.04 -3.13 -7.41
N GLU A 276 10.52 -4.05 -8.22
CA GLU A 276 9.88 -3.78 -9.50
C GLU A 276 8.68 -2.83 -9.37
N PHE A 277 8.48 -2.00 -10.40
CA PHE A 277 7.43 -0.96 -10.44
C PHE A 277 6.02 -1.45 -10.09
N PHE A 278 5.72 -2.74 -10.25
CA PHE A 278 4.39 -3.31 -10.06
C PHE A 278 4.05 -3.69 -8.61
N ASP A 279 5.01 -3.70 -7.69
CA ASP A 279 4.78 -4.24 -6.33
C ASP A 279 4.38 -3.19 -5.28
N ASP A 280 4.30 -1.90 -5.64
CA ASP A 280 4.04 -0.83 -4.68
C ASP A 280 3.21 0.34 -5.26
N ILE A 281 2.92 1.35 -4.44
CA ILE A 281 2.15 2.53 -4.83
C ILE A 281 2.95 3.37 -5.83
N TYR A 282 2.30 3.76 -6.92
CA TYR A 282 2.90 4.72 -7.88
C TYR A 282 2.65 6.16 -7.43
N PHE A 283 3.65 7.02 -7.57
CA PHE A 283 3.53 8.43 -7.20
C PHE A 283 3.86 9.34 -8.39
N TYR A 284 2.99 10.30 -8.66
CA TYR A 284 3.26 11.41 -9.57
C TYR A 284 3.14 12.73 -8.83
N ALA A 285 4.21 13.52 -8.78
CA ALA A 285 4.20 14.81 -8.09
C ALA A 285 4.18 16.00 -9.05
N VAL A 286 3.41 17.02 -8.70
CA VAL A 286 3.32 18.31 -9.38
C VAL A 286 3.73 19.40 -8.38
N GLY A 287 4.94 19.92 -8.56
CA GLY A 287 5.44 21.02 -7.74
C GLY A 287 5.07 22.36 -8.35
N ILE A 288 4.26 23.15 -7.67
CA ILE A 288 3.70 24.41 -8.16
C ILE A 288 4.60 25.60 -7.82
N SER A 289 5.42 25.50 -6.77
CA SER A 289 6.43 26.50 -6.39
C SER A 289 7.86 25.92 -6.35
N ASP A 290 8.88 26.78 -6.32
CA ASP A 290 10.29 26.37 -6.17
C ASP A 290 10.55 25.64 -4.84
N PRO A 291 10.05 26.14 -3.69
CA PRO A 291 10.08 25.39 -2.43
C PRO A 291 9.48 23.98 -2.54
N ALA A 292 8.32 23.85 -3.20
CA ALA A 292 7.67 22.56 -3.40
C ALA A 292 8.50 21.60 -4.26
N VAL A 293 9.11 22.10 -5.34
CA VAL A 293 9.97 21.26 -6.19
C VAL A 293 11.19 20.77 -5.42
N ALA A 294 11.80 21.60 -4.57
CA ALA A 294 12.91 21.17 -3.73
C ALA A 294 12.49 20.08 -2.73
N ALA A 295 11.31 20.22 -2.12
CA ALA A 295 10.75 19.20 -1.24
C ALA A 295 10.48 17.87 -1.97
N ILE A 296 9.83 17.93 -3.14
CA ILE A 296 9.58 16.76 -4.01
C ILE A 296 10.89 16.05 -4.34
N GLN A 297 11.91 16.79 -4.78
CA GLN A 297 13.21 16.20 -5.11
C GLN A 297 13.82 15.47 -3.93
N LEU A 298 13.76 16.05 -2.73
CA LEU A 298 14.30 15.43 -1.53
C LEU A 298 13.54 14.15 -1.14
N MET A 299 12.22 14.15 -1.27
CA MET A 299 11.37 13.01 -0.92
C MET A 299 11.36 11.89 -1.98
N THR A 300 11.67 12.22 -3.23
CA THR A 300 11.66 11.25 -4.34
C THR A 300 13.06 10.77 -4.73
N ASP A 301 14.11 11.30 -4.12
CA ASP A 301 15.48 10.84 -4.39
C ASP A 301 15.64 9.36 -4.01
N GLY A 302 16.03 8.54 -4.98
CA GLY A 302 16.21 7.10 -4.80
C GLY A 302 14.93 6.25 -4.87
N LEU A 303 13.75 6.83 -5.13
CA LEU A 303 12.52 6.07 -5.35
C LEU A 303 12.46 5.54 -6.80
N SER A 304 12.25 4.24 -6.97
CA SER A 304 12.10 3.60 -8.30
C SER A 304 10.71 3.80 -8.92
N VAL A 305 9.71 4.22 -8.13
CA VAL A 305 8.28 4.24 -8.46
C VAL A 305 7.66 5.65 -8.51
N SER A 306 8.47 6.70 -8.70
CA SER A 306 7.99 8.08 -8.74
C SER A 306 8.41 8.85 -9.99
N ASP A 307 7.49 9.67 -10.52
CA ASP A 307 7.76 10.73 -11.50
C ASP A 307 7.32 12.08 -10.95
N TRP A 308 7.88 13.18 -11.47
CA TRP A 308 7.42 14.52 -11.09
C TRP A 308 7.66 15.60 -12.14
N ARG A 309 6.89 16.68 -12.05
CA ARG A 309 7.03 17.90 -12.87
C ARG A 309 6.89 19.16 -12.04
N GLY A 310 7.67 20.18 -12.40
CA GLY A 310 7.44 21.55 -11.95
C GLY A 310 6.42 22.26 -12.84
N ALA A 311 5.43 22.93 -12.23
CA ALA A 311 4.36 23.64 -12.93
C ALA A 311 4.21 25.08 -12.39
N ARG A 312 4.90 26.05 -13.00
CA ARG A 312 4.92 27.47 -12.56
C ARG A 312 3.89 28.35 -13.26
N SER A 313 3.05 27.78 -14.12
CA SER A 313 2.01 28.46 -14.88
C SER A 313 0.89 27.49 -15.24
N GLY A 314 -0.30 27.99 -15.55
CA GLY A 314 -1.43 27.14 -15.96
C GLY A 314 -1.08 26.21 -17.13
N VAL A 315 -0.34 26.70 -18.13
CA VAL A 315 0.13 25.87 -19.26
C VAL A 315 1.08 24.75 -18.81
N ALA A 316 1.97 25.04 -17.85
CA ALA A 316 2.88 24.03 -17.31
C ALA A 316 2.12 23.03 -16.41
N LEU A 317 1.08 23.47 -15.71
CA LEU A 317 0.20 22.61 -14.92
C LEU A 317 -0.61 21.68 -15.83
N ASP A 318 -1.21 22.18 -16.90
CA ASP A 318 -1.86 21.36 -17.92
C ASP A 318 -0.90 20.32 -18.49
N ALA A 319 0.33 20.71 -18.82
CA ALA A 319 1.33 19.78 -19.32
C ALA A 319 1.69 18.71 -18.28
N ALA A 320 1.83 19.08 -17.00
CA ALA A 320 2.12 18.16 -15.91
C ALA A 320 0.95 17.18 -15.66
N LEU A 321 -0.29 17.67 -15.64
CA LEU A 321 -1.47 16.82 -15.45
C LEU A 321 -1.73 15.90 -16.65
N ASN A 322 -1.44 16.34 -17.88
CA ASN A 322 -1.50 15.48 -19.06
C ASN A 322 -0.43 14.39 -19.05
N ASP A 323 0.80 14.71 -18.60
CA ASP A 323 1.86 13.71 -18.40
C ASP A 323 1.46 12.73 -17.30
N ALA A 324 0.94 13.22 -16.16
CA ALA A 324 0.38 12.38 -15.09
C ALA A 324 -0.72 11.46 -15.60
N HIS A 325 -1.66 11.98 -16.39
CA HIS A 325 -2.74 11.21 -17.03
C HIS A 325 -2.16 10.04 -17.84
N PHE A 326 -1.20 10.33 -18.72
CA PHE A 326 -0.58 9.30 -19.55
C PHE A 326 0.14 8.23 -18.72
N ARG A 327 0.89 8.64 -17.68
CA ARG A 327 1.60 7.71 -16.78
C ARG A 327 0.63 6.84 -16.00
N LEU A 328 -0.39 7.44 -15.41
CA LEU A 328 -1.40 6.75 -14.60
C LEU A 328 -2.22 5.76 -15.44
N GLN A 329 -2.60 6.13 -16.67
CA GLN A 329 -3.23 5.19 -17.60
C GLN A 329 -2.31 4.03 -17.97
N GLY A 330 -1.01 4.30 -18.12
CA GLY A 330 -0.02 3.27 -18.42
C GLY A 330 0.21 2.26 -17.29
N LEU A 331 -0.36 2.48 -16.10
CA LEU A 331 -0.25 1.53 -14.98
C LEU A 331 -1.21 0.35 -15.08
N VAL A 332 -2.23 0.44 -15.93
CA VAL A 332 -3.29 -0.56 -16.04
C VAL A 332 -3.40 -1.08 -17.47
N GLU A 333 -3.86 -2.33 -17.60
CA GLU A 333 -4.14 -2.89 -18.90
C GLU A 333 -5.39 -2.25 -19.53
N PRO A 334 -5.38 -2.05 -20.86
CA PRO A 334 -6.51 -1.49 -21.59
C PRO A 334 -7.70 -2.45 -21.68
#